data_AF-J3MLI6-F1
#
_entry.id   AF-J3MLI6-F1
#
_cell.length_a   1.000
_cell.length_b   1.000
_cell.length_c   1.000
_cell.angle_alpha   90.00
_cell.angle_beta   90.00
_cell.angle_gamma   90.00
#
_symmetry.space_group_name_H-M   'P 1'
#
loop_
_entity.id
_entity.type
_entity.pdbx_description
1 polymer ?
#
loop_
_entity_poly.entity_id
_entity_poly.type
_entity_poly.pdbx_seq_one_letter_code
_entity_poly.pdbx_strand_id
1 'polypeptide(L)'
;MAGSCSKTTVLLILVVSAHANFLRIEAAAEIGTAAGWVRHKLALLGGATTTGTGSVDGKGINTAVVAKDGTGNFTTIGQALEAAPPGRGWYGVFIKAGVYEETVNISRHSVVLWGEGIGKTIITGRRYSVRQKHTDMPWTATVTVTGHGFIAQDLTIQNTAGPLVPASPALALRSDSNKSLIHRCRLEGHQDTLWAQNNLQFYLRCDIAGTVDFVFGNAMAVFQECRLLVRRPPGATHNVITGQGRDSPGHASGFVFHRCNVTAMDGDNLTGVDTYLGRPWKNHSRVVFMESYLSSIVNLTGWVEWDRGHPVPETTKTVEYLEYGNTGPGAKTNHRVNWTGFRVLTAAEASRFTVDNFINGNRWVPSFVNGQQINYTRTV
;
A
#
# COMPACT_ATOMS: atom_id res chain seq x y z
N MET A 1 13.56 -53.63 12.76
CA MET A 1 13.96 -52.64 11.73
C MET A 1 12.73 -52.33 10.89
N ALA A 2 12.42 -51.04 10.77
CA ALA A 2 11.54 -50.33 9.81
C ALA A 2 10.32 -51.07 9.21
N GLY A 3 9.10 -50.54 9.18
CA GLY A 3 8.59 -49.20 9.45
C GLY A 3 7.17 -49.15 8.86
N SER A 4 6.18 -48.83 9.67
CA SER A 4 4.77 -48.72 9.26
C SER A 4 4.29 -47.31 9.55
N CYS A 5 3.89 -46.63 8.49
CA CYS A 5 3.47 -45.24 8.45
C CYS A 5 2.01 -45.14 8.93
N SER A 6 1.77 -44.58 10.12
CA SER A 6 0.42 -44.30 10.60
C SER A 6 -0.04 -42.93 10.08
N LYS A 7 -1.04 -42.95 9.18
CA LYS A 7 -1.80 -41.76 8.78
C LYS A 7 -2.68 -41.33 9.97
N THR A 8 -2.39 -40.18 10.56
CA THR A 8 -3.28 -39.57 11.55
C THR A 8 -4.21 -38.59 10.84
N THR A 9 -5.43 -39.04 10.55
CA THR A 9 -6.57 -38.17 10.23
C THR A 9 -7.03 -37.53 11.54
N VAL A 10 -6.87 -36.21 11.68
CA VAL A 10 -7.42 -35.48 12.85
C VAL A 10 -8.85 -35.06 12.51
N LEU A 11 -9.81 -35.77 13.11
CA LEU A 11 -11.23 -35.44 13.11
C LEU A 11 -11.47 -34.38 14.19
N LEU A 12 -11.82 -33.15 13.81
CA LEU A 12 -12.22 -32.11 14.75
C LEU A 12 -13.68 -32.35 15.17
N ILE A 13 -13.90 -32.91 16.35
CA ILE A 13 -15.25 -32.99 16.95
C ILE A 13 -15.47 -31.72 17.77
N LEU A 14 -16.33 -30.83 17.28
CA LEU A 14 -16.89 -29.72 18.05
C LEU A 14 -18.03 -30.26 18.92
N VAL A 15 -17.77 -30.47 20.21
CA VAL A 15 -18.83 -30.66 21.20
C VAL A 15 -19.18 -29.29 21.76
N VAL A 16 -20.34 -28.76 21.39
CA VAL A 16 -20.95 -27.60 22.04
C VAL A 16 -21.99 -28.12 23.03
N SER A 17 -21.72 -27.94 24.32
CA SER A 17 -22.73 -28.07 25.38
C SER A 17 -22.92 -26.71 26.02
N ALA A 18 -24.16 -26.20 25.94
CA ALA A 18 -24.61 -25.02 26.66
C ALA A 18 -24.61 -25.30 28.17
N HIS A 19 -24.23 -24.31 28.99
CA HIS A 19 -24.98 -23.70 30.09
C HIS A 19 -24.06 -22.85 31.00
N ALA A 20 -24.50 -21.61 31.23
CA ALA A 20 -24.26 -20.68 32.35
C ALA A 20 -22.90 -20.61 33.10
N ASN A 21 -22.36 -19.38 33.09
CA ASN A 21 -21.60 -18.68 34.14
C ASN A 21 -20.17 -19.13 34.53
N PHE A 22 -19.26 -18.15 34.40
CA PHE A 22 -17.90 -18.04 34.98
C PHE A 22 -16.90 -19.15 34.64
N LEU A 23 -15.95 -18.84 33.74
CA LEU A 23 -14.69 -19.57 33.62
C LEU A 23 -13.51 -18.59 33.67
N ARG A 24 -12.81 -18.59 34.80
CA ARG A 24 -11.38 -18.24 34.87
C ARG A 24 -10.61 -19.33 34.13
N ILE A 25 -9.69 -18.93 33.26
CA ILE A 25 -8.77 -19.87 32.59
C ILE A 25 -7.49 -19.93 33.43
N GLU A 26 -7.35 -20.99 34.23
CA GLU A 26 -6.07 -21.50 34.70
C GLU A 26 -5.89 -22.91 34.14
N ALA A 27 -4.93 -23.08 33.22
CA ALA A 27 -4.12 -24.29 33.07
C ALA A 27 -3.20 -24.10 31.85
N ALA A 28 -1.90 -23.95 32.13
CA ALA A 28 -0.85 -24.16 31.16
C ALA A 28 -0.65 -25.68 30.99
N ALA A 29 -0.75 -26.16 29.75
CA ALA A 29 -0.26 -27.49 29.36
C ALA A 29 0.54 -27.32 28.06
N GLU A 30 1.74 -27.91 28.06
CA GLU A 30 2.76 -27.81 27.01
C GLU A 30 2.23 -28.24 25.63
N ILE A 31 2.34 -27.34 24.66
CA ILE A 31 2.20 -27.67 23.23
C ILE A 31 3.50 -27.25 22.55
N GLY A 32 4.14 -28.25 21.97
CA GLY A 32 5.41 -28.17 21.26
C GLY A 32 5.41 -27.21 20.07
N THR A 33 6.64 -26.94 19.64
CA THR A 33 7.08 -26.01 18.60
C THR A 33 6.19 -26.00 17.34
N ALA A 34 5.25 -25.05 17.29
CA ALA A 34 4.55 -24.64 16.08
C ALA A 34 4.51 -23.09 16.01
N ALA A 35 5.21 -22.56 15.01
CA ALA A 35 5.14 -21.22 14.41
C ALA A 35 4.93 -20.01 15.34
N GLY A 36 6.02 -19.29 15.63
CA GLY A 36 6.02 -17.98 16.29
C GLY A 36 5.16 -16.90 15.61
N TRP A 37 4.71 -17.13 14.37
CA TRP A 37 3.79 -16.25 13.64
C TRP A 37 2.36 -16.26 14.20
N VAL A 38 1.91 -17.36 14.82
CA VAL A 38 0.55 -17.46 15.40
C VAL A 38 0.46 -16.71 16.74
N ARG A 39 1.54 -16.73 17.54
CA ARG A 39 1.63 -15.95 18.80
C ARG A 39 1.63 -14.43 18.52
N HIS A 40 2.21 -13.99 17.40
CA HIS A 40 2.21 -12.58 17.01
C HIS A 40 0.83 -12.07 16.58
N LYS A 41 0.00 -12.92 15.94
CA LYS A 41 -1.38 -12.57 15.59
C LYS A 41 -2.34 -12.53 16.80
N LEU A 42 -2.12 -13.36 17.81
CA LEU A 42 -2.95 -13.38 19.03
C LEU A 42 -2.60 -12.24 20.01
N ALA A 43 -1.35 -11.77 20.04
CA ALA A 43 -0.95 -10.60 20.83
C ALA A 43 -1.49 -9.27 20.27
N LEU A 44 -1.88 -9.21 19.00
CA LEU A 44 -2.43 -8.01 18.34
C LEU A 44 -3.94 -7.79 18.60
N LEU A 45 -4.63 -8.73 19.26
CA LEU A 45 -6.07 -8.69 19.47
C LEU A 45 -6.50 -8.56 20.94
N GLY A 46 -5.55 -8.46 21.88
CA GLY A 46 -5.82 -8.36 23.31
C GLY A 46 -5.37 -7.02 23.88
N GLY A 47 -6.27 -6.03 23.92
CA GLY A 47 -6.02 -4.77 24.60
C GLY A 47 -7.05 -3.69 24.29
N ALA A 48 -8.31 -3.90 24.69
CA ALA A 48 -9.31 -2.85 24.68
C ALA A 48 -9.31 -2.13 26.04
N THR A 49 -9.07 -0.81 26.05
CA THR A 49 -9.90 0.15 26.81
C THR A 49 -9.59 1.61 26.41
N THR A 50 -10.67 2.34 26.15
CA THR A 50 -10.90 3.81 26.20
C THR A 50 -10.33 4.75 25.12
N THR A 51 -11.25 5.13 24.22
CA THR A 51 -11.46 6.48 23.65
C THR A 51 -10.29 7.18 22.97
N GLY A 52 -10.27 7.12 21.63
CA GLY A 52 -10.06 8.28 20.74
C GLY A 52 -8.88 9.22 21.01
N THR A 53 -7.81 8.81 21.68
CA THR A 53 -6.64 9.65 21.96
C THR A 53 -5.49 9.21 21.07
N GLY A 54 -5.31 9.92 19.95
CA GLY A 54 -4.20 9.68 19.06
C GLY A 54 -2.86 10.07 19.69
N SER A 55 -1.77 9.51 19.15
CA SER A 55 -0.42 9.91 19.56
C SER A 55 0.57 9.80 18.41
N VAL A 56 1.59 10.65 18.39
CA VAL A 56 2.76 10.53 17.51
C VAL A 56 4.03 10.69 18.35
N ASP A 57 4.98 9.76 18.22
CA ASP A 57 6.22 9.70 19.00
C ASP A 57 5.99 9.80 20.52
N GLY A 58 4.96 9.10 21.00
CA GLY A 58 4.59 9.05 22.42
C GLY A 58 3.90 10.32 22.95
N LYS A 59 3.68 11.33 22.11
CA LYS A 59 2.98 12.57 22.47
C LYS A 59 1.52 12.48 22.06
N GLY A 60 0.61 12.67 23.02
CA GLY A 60 -0.82 12.75 22.75
C GLY A 60 -1.16 13.92 21.81
N ILE A 61 -2.18 13.73 20.97
CA ILE A 61 -2.63 14.72 19.99
C ILE A 61 -4.11 15.02 20.15
N ASN A 62 -4.54 16.25 19.82
CA ASN A 62 -5.95 16.58 19.78
C ASN A 62 -6.63 15.74 18.69
N THR A 63 -7.68 15.00 19.05
CA THR A 63 -8.30 13.99 18.20
C THR A 63 -9.80 14.17 18.16
N ALA A 64 -10.36 14.21 16.96
CA ALA A 64 -11.79 14.07 16.73
C ALA A 64 -12.16 12.61 16.42
N VAL A 65 -13.31 12.18 16.93
CA VAL A 65 -13.88 10.85 16.63
C VAL A 65 -15.00 11.01 15.61
N VAL A 66 -14.93 10.24 14.52
CA VAL A 66 -15.95 10.17 13.48
C VAL A 66 -16.68 8.84 13.59
N ALA A 67 -18.01 8.87 13.72
CA ALA A 67 -18.85 7.68 13.78
C ALA A 67 -20.19 7.91 13.09
N LYS A 68 -20.53 7.06 12.10
CA LYS A 68 -21.78 7.19 11.34
C LYS A 68 -23.04 7.00 12.18
N ASP A 69 -22.95 6.26 13.27
CA ASP A 69 -24.05 5.98 14.20
C ASP A 69 -24.31 7.13 15.20
N GLY A 70 -23.58 8.24 15.09
CA GLY A 70 -23.70 9.40 15.98
C GLY A 70 -22.99 9.26 17.33
N THR A 71 -22.23 8.18 17.56
CA THR A 71 -21.49 7.95 18.81
C THR A 71 -20.11 8.63 18.86
N GLY A 72 -19.78 9.45 17.86
CA GLY A 72 -18.54 10.23 17.75
C GLY A 72 -18.79 11.72 17.92
N ASN A 73 -17.73 12.53 17.78
CA ASN A 73 -17.85 13.99 17.72
C ASN A 73 -18.51 14.45 16.41
N PHE A 74 -18.28 13.72 15.32
CA PHE A 74 -18.81 14.02 13.99
C PHE A 74 -19.32 12.75 13.31
N THR A 75 -20.19 12.92 12.31
CA THR A 75 -20.69 11.81 11.48
C THR A 75 -19.94 11.67 10.16
N THR A 76 -19.19 12.70 9.75
CA THR A 76 -18.39 12.70 8.51
C THR A 76 -16.93 13.06 8.78
N ILE A 77 -16.05 12.61 7.89
CA ILE A 77 -14.61 12.89 7.95
C ILE A 77 -14.35 14.37 7.61
N GLY A 78 -15.07 14.91 6.64
CA GLY A 78 -14.98 16.33 6.27
C GLY A 78 -15.24 17.27 7.45
N GLN A 79 -16.31 17.02 8.22
CA GLN A 79 -16.64 17.83 9.40
C GLN A 79 -15.54 17.80 10.46
N ALA A 80 -14.95 16.62 10.71
CA ALA A 80 -13.84 16.51 11.65
C ALA A 80 -12.61 17.29 11.18
N LEU A 81 -12.28 17.24 9.88
CA LEU A 81 -11.16 18.00 9.33
C LEU A 81 -11.38 19.51 9.39
N GLU A 82 -12.61 19.98 9.12
CA GLU A 82 -12.98 21.40 9.22
C GLU A 82 -12.93 21.92 10.66
N ALA A 83 -13.27 21.07 11.63
CA ALA A 83 -13.21 21.41 13.05
C ALA A 83 -11.80 21.40 13.65
N ALA A 84 -10.77 21.07 12.87
CA ALA A 84 -9.39 21.07 13.33
C ALA A 84 -8.98 22.47 13.83
N PRO A 85 -8.40 22.58 15.04
CA PRO A 85 -7.99 23.88 15.54
C PRO A 85 -6.89 24.50 14.67
N PRO A 86 -6.84 25.83 14.56
CA PRO A 86 -5.74 26.51 13.88
C PRO A 86 -4.41 26.17 14.58
N GLY A 87 -3.34 25.99 13.81
CA GLY A 87 -2.01 25.73 14.36
C GLY A 87 -1.19 24.73 13.55
N ARG A 88 0.00 24.38 14.06
CA ARG A 88 0.97 23.50 13.38
C ARG A 88 1.19 22.15 14.08
N GLY A 89 0.52 21.92 15.20
CA GLY A 89 0.57 20.65 15.93
C GLY A 89 -0.17 19.53 15.21
N TRP A 90 0.14 18.29 15.60
CA TRP A 90 -0.56 17.11 15.12
C TRP A 90 -2.06 17.17 15.43
N TYR A 91 -2.88 16.79 14.45
CA TYR A 91 -4.33 16.68 14.60
C TYR A 91 -4.78 15.29 14.17
N GLY A 92 -5.50 14.62 15.05
CA GLY A 92 -6.01 13.27 14.83
C GLY A 92 -7.46 13.26 14.40
N VAL A 93 -7.80 12.35 13.50
CA VAL A 93 -9.18 11.95 13.23
C VAL A 93 -9.25 10.43 13.31
N PHE A 94 -9.88 9.95 14.37
CA PHE A 94 -10.20 8.54 14.55
C PHE A 94 -11.54 8.23 13.89
N ILE A 95 -11.56 7.28 12.96
CA ILE A 95 -12.74 6.95 12.16
C ILE A 95 -13.21 5.55 12.56
N LYS A 96 -14.37 5.46 13.21
CA LYS A 96 -14.96 4.15 13.58
C LYS A 96 -15.29 3.32 12.34
N ALA A 97 -15.55 2.04 12.55
CA ALA A 97 -15.95 1.11 11.51
C ALA A 97 -17.21 1.62 10.78
N GLY A 98 -17.20 1.46 9.46
CA GLY A 98 -18.24 1.97 8.58
C GLY A 98 -17.70 2.26 7.18
N VAL A 99 -18.63 2.41 6.24
CA VAL A 99 -18.33 2.82 4.87
C VAL A 99 -18.68 4.28 4.70
N TYR A 100 -17.68 5.14 4.49
CA TYR A 100 -17.77 6.60 4.36
C TYR A 100 -17.66 6.98 2.89
N GLU A 101 -18.81 7.21 2.23
CA GLU A 101 -18.84 7.72 0.86
C GLU A 101 -18.61 9.23 0.88
N GLU A 102 -17.33 9.62 0.87
CA GLU A 102 -16.88 11.00 1.01
C GLU A 102 -15.72 11.31 0.06
N THR A 103 -15.60 12.59 -0.28
CA THR A 103 -14.43 13.12 -0.99
C THR A 103 -13.62 13.93 -0.03
N VAL A 104 -12.48 13.40 0.38
CA VAL A 104 -11.72 13.95 1.50
C VAL A 104 -10.53 14.73 0.96
N ASN A 105 -10.46 16.01 1.27
CA ASN A 105 -9.34 16.89 0.91
C ASN A 105 -8.60 17.33 2.16
N ILE A 106 -7.32 16.98 2.27
CA ILE A 106 -6.49 17.22 3.46
C ILE A 106 -5.37 18.17 3.09
N SER A 107 -5.61 19.47 3.27
CA SER A 107 -4.62 20.53 3.09
C SER A 107 -3.88 20.88 4.38
N ARG A 108 -4.46 20.55 5.52
CA ARG A 108 -3.85 20.76 6.85
C ARG A 108 -2.62 19.88 7.03
N HIS A 109 -1.52 20.47 7.50
CA HIS A 109 -0.30 19.75 7.86
C HIS A 109 -0.48 18.91 9.13
N SER A 110 0.32 17.85 9.26
CA SER A 110 0.40 17.01 10.46
C SER A 110 -0.94 16.40 10.86
N VAL A 111 -1.67 15.84 9.88
CA VAL A 111 -2.92 15.12 10.11
C VAL A 111 -2.65 13.62 10.23
N VAL A 112 -3.22 12.99 11.26
CA VAL A 112 -3.27 11.53 11.41
C VAL A 112 -4.72 11.08 11.20
N LEU A 113 -4.97 10.29 10.15
CA LEU A 113 -6.21 9.55 9.99
C LEU A 113 -5.98 8.10 10.40
N TRP A 114 -6.83 7.54 11.26
CA TRP A 114 -6.80 6.10 11.51
C TRP A 114 -8.16 5.49 11.73
N GLY A 115 -8.28 4.21 11.36
CA GLY A 115 -9.51 3.45 11.47
C GLY A 115 -9.47 2.35 12.53
N GLU A 116 -10.54 1.56 12.59
CA GLU A 116 -10.62 0.34 13.42
C GLU A 116 -10.08 -0.92 12.70
N GLY A 117 -9.50 -0.75 11.52
CA GLY A 117 -8.86 -1.81 10.74
C GLY A 117 -9.16 -1.76 9.25
N ILE A 118 -8.25 -2.34 8.46
CA ILE A 118 -8.44 -2.63 7.04
C ILE A 118 -9.74 -3.42 6.83
N GLY A 119 -10.59 -2.96 5.92
CA GLY A 119 -11.88 -3.57 5.61
C GLY A 119 -12.99 -3.32 6.63
N LYS A 120 -12.70 -2.66 7.76
CA LYS A 120 -13.71 -2.23 8.74
C LYS A 120 -14.05 -0.76 8.60
N THR A 121 -13.02 0.08 8.48
CA THR A 121 -13.15 1.52 8.21
C THR A 121 -12.81 1.76 6.74
N ILE A 122 -13.78 2.18 5.94
CA ILE A 122 -13.63 2.31 4.48
C ILE A 122 -14.01 3.73 4.05
N ILE A 123 -13.10 4.46 3.42
CA ILE A 123 -13.38 5.71 2.71
C ILE A 123 -13.54 5.36 1.23
N THR A 124 -14.71 5.63 0.65
CA THR A 124 -15.06 5.17 -0.70
C THR A 124 -15.50 6.30 -1.61
N GLY A 125 -15.07 6.23 -2.87
CA GLY A 125 -15.52 7.08 -3.97
C GLY A 125 -15.75 6.27 -5.24
N ARG A 126 -16.24 6.95 -6.29
CA ARG A 126 -16.52 6.35 -7.61
C ARG A 126 -16.35 7.32 -8.78
N ARG A 127 -15.58 8.40 -8.58
CA ARG A 127 -15.28 9.35 -9.65
C ARG A 127 -14.21 8.79 -10.57
N TYR A 128 -14.31 9.10 -11.85
CA TYR A 128 -13.37 8.69 -12.89
C TYR A 128 -13.12 9.83 -13.86
N SER A 129 -12.00 9.77 -14.57
CA SER A 129 -11.65 10.75 -15.60
C SER A 129 -12.42 10.43 -16.87
N VAL A 130 -13.30 11.34 -17.27
CA VAL A 130 -14.10 11.22 -18.50
C VAL A 130 -13.24 11.52 -19.72
N ARG A 131 -12.34 12.50 -19.61
CA ARG A 131 -11.47 12.91 -20.72
C ARG A 131 -10.19 12.09 -20.82
N GLN A 132 -9.90 11.26 -19.82
CA GLN A 132 -8.63 10.54 -19.66
C GLN A 132 -7.42 11.49 -19.77
N LYS A 133 -7.55 12.69 -19.21
CA LYS A 133 -6.55 13.76 -19.29
C LYS A 133 -6.12 14.18 -17.89
N HIS A 134 -4.91 14.71 -17.80
CA HIS A 134 -4.39 15.30 -16.57
C HIS A 134 -5.23 16.47 -16.02
N THR A 135 -6.10 17.08 -16.83
CA THR A 135 -6.94 18.22 -16.42
C THR A 135 -8.12 17.82 -15.55
N ASP A 136 -8.67 16.62 -15.72
CA ASP A 136 -9.79 16.12 -14.90
C ASP A 136 -9.41 15.00 -13.94
N MET A 137 -8.30 14.31 -14.20
CA MET A 137 -7.78 13.24 -13.37
C MET A 137 -7.63 13.56 -11.87
N PRO A 138 -7.04 14.71 -11.48
CA PRO A 138 -6.90 15.10 -10.08
C PRO A 138 -8.20 15.08 -9.27
N TRP A 139 -9.35 15.36 -9.91
CA TRP A 139 -10.65 15.46 -9.24
C TRP A 139 -11.33 14.10 -9.01
N THR A 140 -10.70 13.02 -9.48
CA THR A 140 -11.23 11.66 -9.32
C THR A 140 -10.88 11.04 -7.97
N ALA A 141 -9.90 11.61 -7.26
CA ALA A 141 -9.40 11.09 -5.99
C ALA A 141 -10.49 11.02 -4.93
N THR A 142 -10.58 9.85 -4.29
CA THR A 142 -11.42 9.66 -3.09
C THR A 142 -10.81 10.42 -1.92
N VAL A 143 -9.49 10.34 -1.77
CA VAL A 143 -8.72 11.14 -0.79
C VAL A 143 -7.60 11.89 -1.52
N THR A 144 -7.55 13.21 -1.35
CA THR A 144 -6.44 14.06 -1.80
C THR A 144 -5.72 14.63 -0.59
N VAL A 145 -4.40 14.49 -0.56
CA VAL A 145 -3.54 15.00 0.51
C VAL A 145 -2.49 15.94 -0.06
N THR A 146 -2.55 17.21 0.32
CA THR A 146 -1.53 18.22 0.00
C THR A 146 -0.81 18.72 1.26
N GLY A 147 -1.43 18.55 2.44
CA GLY A 147 -0.79 18.85 3.72
C GLY A 147 0.36 17.90 4.03
N HIS A 148 1.56 18.44 4.24
CA HIS A 148 2.76 17.71 4.67
C HIS A 148 2.62 17.01 6.03
N GLY A 149 3.39 15.95 6.24
CA GLY A 149 3.39 15.18 7.49
C GLY A 149 2.13 14.34 7.69
N PHE A 150 1.46 13.94 6.60
CA PHE A 150 0.24 13.16 6.68
C PHE A 150 0.52 11.72 7.12
N ILE A 151 -0.32 11.18 8.01
CA ILE A 151 -0.29 9.78 8.41
C ILE A 151 -1.67 9.16 8.18
N ALA A 152 -1.71 7.99 7.53
CA ALA A 152 -2.88 7.12 7.49
C ALA A 152 -2.56 5.77 8.13
N GLN A 153 -3.45 5.24 8.98
CA GLN A 153 -3.26 3.96 9.65
C GLN A 153 -4.55 3.13 9.73
N ASP A 154 -4.48 1.81 9.52
CA ASP A 154 -5.57 0.86 9.81
C ASP A 154 -6.92 1.18 9.14
N LEU A 155 -6.92 1.54 7.85
CA LEU A 155 -8.15 1.83 7.10
C LEU A 155 -8.04 1.44 5.62
N THR A 156 -9.17 1.42 4.93
CA THR A 156 -9.25 1.24 3.49
C THR A 156 -9.62 2.57 2.81
N ILE A 157 -8.92 2.92 1.74
CA ILE A 157 -9.29 3.99 0.80
C ILE A 157 -9.54 3.34 -0.55
N GLN A 158 -10.72 3.51 -1.12
CA GLN A 158 -11.07 2.85 -2.38
C GLN A 158 -11.77 3.75 -3.39
N ASN A 159 -11.54 3.47 -4.68
CA ASN A 159 -12.33 4.00 -5.78
C ASN A 159 -12.96 2.86 -6.58
N THR A 160 -14.30 2.86 -6.66
CA THR A 160 -15.12 1.78 -7.22
C THR A 160 -15.53 2.00 -8.67
N ALA A 161 -14.96 3.00 -9.37
CA ALA A 161 -15.36 3.30 -10.75
C ALA A 161 -14.92 2.24 -11.78
N GLY A 162 -13.82 1.53 -11.56
CA GLY A 162 -13.21 0.65 -12.55
C GLY A 162 -14.14 -0.38 -13.21
N PRO A 163 -14.97 -1.13 -12.47
CA PRO A 163 -15.92 -2.08 -13.07
C PRO A 163 -17.04 -1.40 -13.86
N LEU A 164 -17.29 -0.10 -13.64
CA LEU A 164 -18.39 0.67 -14.23
C LEU A 164 -17.98 1.33 -15.55
N VAL A 165 -16.71 1.69 -15.70
CA VAL A 165 -16.19 2.41 -16.88
C VAL A 165 -14.84 1.81 -17.29
N PRO A 166 -14.81 1.02 -18.38
CA PRO A 166 -13.56 0.40 -18.85
C PRO A 166 -12.47 1.44 -19.15
N ALA A 167 -11.23 1.12 -18.76
CA ALA A 167 -10.03 1.88 -19.10
C ALA A 167 -10.06 3.39 -18.76
N SER A 168 -10.76 3.78 -17.68
CA SER A 168 -10.74 5.15 -17.18
C SER A 168 -9.95 5.25 -15.87
N PRO A 169 -8.95 6.13 -15.81
CA PRO A 169 -8.28 6.48 -14.57
C PRO A 169 -9.24 6.90 -13.43
N ALA A 170 -9.04 6.33 -12.24
CA ALA A 170 -9.89 6.54 -11.08
C ALA A 170 -9.10 6.40 -9.77
N LEU A 171 -8.70 7.53 -9.20
CA LEU A 171 -7.81 7.60 -8.05
C LEU A 171 -8.51 7.19 -6.74
N ALA A 172 -7.91 6.28 -5.98
CA ALA A 172 -8.27 6.05 -4.58
C ALA A 172 -7.57 7.09 -3.69
N LEU A 173 -6.24 7.18 -3.80
CA LEU A 173 -5.42 8.13 -3.05
C LEU A 173 -4.55 8.96 -3.99
N ARG A 174 -4.58 10.27 -3.82
CA ARG A 174 -3.61 11.21 -4.38
C ARG A 174 -2.80 11.83 -3.24
N SER A 175 -1.52 11.49 -3.16
CA SER A 175 -0.60 12.06 -2.17
C SER A 175 0.39 13.00 -2.85
N ASP A 176 0.26 14.29 -2.54
CA ASP A 176 1.24 15.35 -2.81
C ASP A 176 1.92 15.82 -1.51
N SER A 177 1.87 14.98 -0.47
CA SER A 177 2.31 15.29 0.88
C SER A 177 3.76 14.90 1.10
N ASN A 178 4.59 15.89 1.45
CA ASN A 178 5.94 15.63 1.90
C ASN A 178 5.95 14.97 3.28
N LYS A 179 6.77 13.91 3.42
CA LYS A 179 6.92 13.11 4.63
C LYS A 179 5.61 12.45 5.04
N SER A 180 4.92 11.84 4.08
CA SER A 180 3.70 11.08 4.35
C SER A 180 4.00 9.62 4.69
N LEU A 181 3.32 9.10 5.72
CA LEU A 181 3.37 7.68 6.13
C LEU A 181 1.99 7.05 5.95
N ILE A 182 1.91 6.01 5.13
CA ILE A 182 0.71 5.19 4.98
C ILE A 182 1.05 3.82 5.55
N HIS A 183 0.40 3.42 6.65
CA HIS A 183 0.79 2.24 7.43
C HIS A 183 -0.38 1.30 7.67
N ARG A 184 -0.28 0.04 7.24
CA ARG A 184 -1.39 -0.94 7.37
C ARG A 184 -2.71 -0.39 6.81
N CYS A 185 -2.64 0.21 5.63
CA CYS A 185 -3.82 0.62 4.89
C CYS A 185 -4.03 -0.27 3.68
N ARG A 186 -5.26 -0.28 3.17
CA ARG A 186 -5.59 -0.82 1.86
C ARG A 186 -5.96 0.31 0.92
N LEU A 187 -5.29 0.38 -0.23
CA LEU A 187 -5.56 1.31 -1.32
C LEU A 187 -6.10 0.50 -2.49
N GLU A 188 -7.36 0.69 -2.85
CA GLU A 188 -8.04 -0.18 -3.81
C GLU A 188 -8.68 0.60 -4.96
N GLY A 189 -8.36 0.19 -6.18
CA GLY A 189 -8.96 0.71 -7.39
C GLY A 189 -8.75 -0.24 -8.56
N HIS A 190 -8.71 0.33 -9.76
CA HIS A 190 -8.33 -0.35 -11.00
C HIS A 190 -7.18 0.44 -11.64
N GLN A 191 -7.47 1.23 -12.68
CA GLN A 191 -6.48 2.09 -13.32
C GLN A 191 -6.18 3.31 -12.44
N ASP A 192 -4.89 3.62 -12.29
CA ASP A 192 -4.39 4.80 -11.56
C ASP A 192 -4.83 4.83 -10.08
N THR A 193 -4.81 3.69 -9.38
CA THR A 193 -5.29 3.59 -7.99
C THR A 193 -4.60 4.55 -7.02
N LEU A 194 -3.27 4.60 -7.06
CA LEU A 194 -2.44 5.45 -6.21
C LEU A 194 -1.62 6.43 -7.06
N TRP A 195 -1.88 7.72 -6.86
CA TRP A 195 -1.01 8.79 -7.34
C TRP A 195 -0.05 9.22 -6.23
N ALA A 196 1.12 8.59 -6.17
CA ALA A 196 2.25 9.03 -5.36
C ALA A 196 2.93 10.21 -6.07
N GLN A 197 2.28 11.38 -6.00
CA GLN A 197 2.49 12.50 -6.92
C GLN A 197 3.90 13.10 -6.80
N ASN A 198 4.28 13.61 -5.62
CA ASN A 198 5.60 14.22 -5.38
C ASN A 198 6.08 14.02 -3.94
N ASN A 199 7.29 14.50 -3.64
CA ASN A 199 7.89 14.57 -2.30
C ASN A 199 8.25 13.19 -1.69
N LEU A 200 8.67 13.20 -0.42
CA LEU A 200 9.05 12.00 0.32
C LEU A 200 7.80 11.26 0.82
N GLN A 201 7.67 9.97 0.51
CA GLN A 201 6.53 9.17 0.91
C GLN A 201 6.96 7.76 1.35
N PHE A 202 6.30 7.21 2.37
CA PHE A 202 6.56 5.86 2.85
C PHE A 202 5.26 5.07 3.02
N TYR A 203 5.19 3.93 2.35
CA TYR A 203 4.07 2.99 2.42
C TYR A 203 4.58 1.72 3.08
N LEU A 204 4.05 1.38 4.25
CA LEU A 204 4.53 0.28 5.09
C LEU A 204 3.40 -0.70 5.37
N ARG A 205 3.59 -1.97 4.99
CA ARG A 205 2.61 -3.05 5.22
C ARG A 205 1.23 -2.74 4.65
N CYS A 206 1.19 -2.13 3.46
CA CYS A 206 -0.05 -1.77 2.79
C CYS A 206 -0.46 -2.84 1.77
N ASP A 207 -1.77 -2.93 1.55
CA ASP A 207 -2.32 -3.60 0.36
C ASP A 207 -2.60 -2.54 -0.70
N ILE A 208 -2.10 -2.73 -1.92
CA ILE A 208 -2.35 -1.81 -3.03
C ILE A 208 -2.84 -2.63 -4.21
N ALA A 209 -4.10 -2.41 -4.60
CA ALA A 209 -4.77 -3.22 -5.61
C ALA A 209 -5.18 -2.39 -6.83
N GLY A 210 -4.90 -2.90 -8.03
CA GLY A 210 -5.28 -2.23 -9.27
C GLY A 210 -4.87 -2.99 -10.53
N THR A 211 -4.91 -2.29 -11.68
CA THR A 211 -4.75 -2.89 -13.01
C THR A 211 -3.63 -2.23 -13.82
N VAL A 212 -3.91 -1.08 -14.43
CA VAL A 212 -2.99 -0.30 -15.27
C VAL A 212 -2.46 0.89 -14.48
N ASP A 213 -1.14 1.05 -14.46
CA ASP A 213 -0.41 2.12 -13.77
C ASP A 213 -0.90 2.37 -12.34
N PHE A 214 -1.28 1.32 -11.61
CA PHE A 214 -2.01 1.50 -10.37
C PHE A 214 -1.17 2.08 -9.21
N VAL A 215 0.15 2.15 -9.38
CA VAL A 215 1.05 3.00 -8.62
C VAL A 215 1.81 3.92 -9.57
N PHE A 216 1.44 5.20 -9.64
CA PHE A 216 2.05 6.15 -10.58
C PHE A 216 2.36 7.49 -9.91
N GLY A 217 3.19 8.31 -10.57
CA GLY A 217 3.59 9.62 -10.07
C GLY A 217 5.10 9.85 -10.11
N ASN A 218 5.57 10.87 -9.38
CA ASN A 218 6.95 11.36 -9.39
C ASN A 218 7.49 11.58 -7.95
N ALA A 219 6.89 10.93 -6.95
CA ALA A 219 7.41 10.97 -5.58
C ALA A 219 8.77 10.25 -5.45
N MET A 220 9.46 10.56 -4.36
CA MET A 220 10.49 9.69 -3.78
C MET A 220 9.76 8.78 -2.79
N ALA A 221 9.30 7.63 -3.27
CA ALA A 221 8.43 6.75 -2.49
C ALA A 221 9.08 5.37 -2.25
N VAL A 222 9.05 4.93 -1.00
CA VAL A 222 9.37 3.54 -0.65
C VAL A 222 8.09 2.82 -0.26
N PHE A 223 7.90 1.63 -0.82
CA PHE A 223 6.87 0.66 -0.48
C PHE A 223 7.58 -0.52 0.15
N GLN A 224 7.32 -0.79 1.43
CA GLN A 224 8.00 -1.86 2.15
C GLN A 224 7.01 -2.80 2.82
N GLU A 225 7.25 -4.11 2.69
CA GLU A 225 6.36 -5.15 3.21
C GLU A 225 4.91 -5.04 2.65
N CYS A 226 4.74 -4.39 1.50
CA CYS A 226 3.44 -4.19 0.88
C CYS A 226 3.03 -5.38 0.01
N ARG A 227 1.73 -5.61 -0.13
CA ARG A 227 1.15 -6.52 -1.13
C ARG A 227 0.64 -5.72 -2.31
N LEU A 228 1.16 -6.01 -3.50
CA LEU A 228 0.73 -5.46 -4.77
C LEU A 228 -0.22 -6.47 -5.42
N LEU A 229 -1.51 -6.17 -5.36
CA LEU A 229 -2.61 -7.09 -5.70
C LEU A 229 -3.14 -6.75 -7.10
N VAL A 230 -2.68 -7.50 -8.09
CA VAL A 230 -3.01 -7.27 -9.50
C VAL A 230 -4.40 -7.81 -9.83
N ARG A 231 -5.25 -6.97 -10.39
CA ARG A 231 -6.63 -7.30 -10.76
C ARG A 231 -6.76 -7.59 -12.25
N ARG A 232 -7.88 -8.20 -12.66
CA ARG A 232 -8.18 -8.30 -14.10
C ARG A 232 -8.60 -6.92 -14.64
N PRO A 233 -7.95 -6.39 -15.69
CA PRO A 233 -8.31 -5.10 -16.25
C PRO A 233 -9.64 -5.19 -17.02
N PRO A 234 -10.61 -4.30 -16.73
CA PRO A 234 -11.82 -4.19 -17.53
C PRO A 234 -11.48 -3.65 -18.93
N GLY A 235 -11.58 -4.50 -19.95
CA GLY A 235 -11.39 -4.11 -21.35
C GLY A 235 -9.94 -3.90 -21.80
N ALA A 236 -8.93 -4.09 -20.95
CA ALA A 236 -7.52 -4.05 -21.36
C ALA A 236 -6.93 -5.47 -21.47
N THR A 237 -5.86 -5.60 -22.25
CA THR A 237 -5.16 -6.88 -22.46
C THR A 237 -3.95 -7.06 -21.54
N HIS A 238 -3.60 -6.04 -20.76
CA HIS A 238 -2.44 -6.08 -19.87
C HIS A 238 -2.65 -5.22 -18.63
N ASN A 239 -1.86 -5.54 -17.61
CA ASN A 239 -1.69 -4.81 -16.37
C ASN A 239 -0.28 -4.22 -16.30
N VAL A 240 -0.15 -3.09 -15.61
CA VAL A 240 1.14 -2.49 -15.30
C VAL A 240 1.10 -2.00 -13.87
N ILE A 241 2.05 -2.45 -13.06
CA ILE A 241 2.09 -2.06 -11.65
C ILE A 241 2.48 -0.59 -11.52
N THR A 242 3.54 -0.16 -12.21
CA THR A 242 4.09 1.18 -12.03
C THR A 242 4.13 2.05 -13.28
N GLY A 243 3.74 3.31 -13.14
CA GLY A 243 3.97 4.39 -14.11
C GLY A 243 4.76 5.54 -13.48
N GLN A 244 6.09 5.40 -13.36
CA GLN A 244 6.91 6.42 -12.68
C GLN A 244 7.30 7.54 -13.65
N GLY A 245 7.09 8.79 -13.24
CA GLY A 245 7.15 10.02 -14.03
C GLY A 245 8.40 10.90 -13.86
N ARG A 246 9.56 10.37 -13.48
CA ARG A 246 10.81 11.13 -13.44
C ARG A 246 11.24 11.47 -14.86
N ASP A 247 11.47 12.75 -15.13
CA ASP A 247 11.75 13.26 -16.48
C ASP A 247 13.12 13.94 -16.64
N SER A 248 13.99 13.84 -15.64
CA SER A 248 15.37 14.37 -15.70
C SER A 248 16.30 13.52 -14.85
N PRO A 249 17.57 13.29 -15.28
CA PRO A 249 18.53 12.50 -14.53
C PRO A 249 18.94 13.17 -13.20
N GLY A 250 18.83 14.50 -13.12
CA GLY A 250 19.13 15.26 -11.90
C GLY A 250 18.06 15.18 -10.81
N HIS A 251 16.87 14.65 -11.12
CA HIS A 251 15.80 14.49 -10.14
C HIS A 251 16.00 13.22 -9.30
N ALA A 252 15.80 13.35 -7.99
CA ALA A 252 15.95 12.24 -7.06
C ALA A 252 14.68 11.36 -6.90
N SER A 253 13.59 11.65 -7.62
CA SER A 253 12.35 10.86 -7.57
C SER A 253 12.54 9.41 -8.03
N GLY A 254 11.63 8.54 -7.60
CA GLY A 254 11.72 7.10 -7.84
C GLY A 254 10.81 6.31 -6.92
N PHE A 255 10.42 5.13 -7.38
CA PHE A 255 9.66 4.17 -6.57
C PHE A 255 10.56 2.99 -6.21
N VAL A 256 10.59 2.64 -4.92
CA VAL A 256 11.31 1.46 -4.43
C VAL A 256 10.31 0.53 -3.78
N PHE A 257 10.26 -0.72 -4.25
CA PHE A 257 9.48 -1.81 -3.68
C PHE A 257 10.45 -2.76 -2.98
N HIS A 258 10.42 -2.78 -1.65
CA HIS A 258 11.36 -3.50 -0.81
C HIS A 258 10.63 -4.55 0.02
N ARG A 259 10.95 -5.84 -0.15
CA ARG A 259 10.25 -6.95 0.54
C ARG A 259 8.74 -6.94 0.29
N CYS A 260 8.34 -6.55 -0.90
CA CYS A 260 6.95 -6.56 -1.33
C CYS A 260 6.55 -7.93 -1.88
N ASN A 261 5.24 -8.16 -1.99
CA ASN A 261 4.67 -9.36 -2.59
C ASN A 261 3.77 -8.98 -3.77
N VAL A 262 4.12 -9.43 -4.98
CA VAL A 262 3.37 -9.19 -6.22
C VAL A 262 2.58 -10.44 -6.59
N THR A 263 1.25 -10.40 -6.43
CA THR A 263 0.33 -11.50 -6.72
C THR A 263 -0.92 -11.03 -7.42
N ALA A 264 -1.68 -11.97 -7.98
CA ALA A 264 -3.06 -11.71 -8.34
C ALA A 264 -3.86 -11.38 -7.07
N MET A 265 -4.88 -10.54 -7.20
CA MET A 265 -5.87 -10.36 -6.16
C MET A 265 -6.67 -11.66 -5.98
N ASP A 266 -6.98 -12.02 -4.74
CA ASP A 266 -7.76 -13.23 -4.45
C ASP A 266 -9.10 -13.19 -5.22
N GLY A 267 -9.38 -14.26 -5.97
CA GLY A 267 -10.57 -14.37 -6.81
C GLY A 267 -10.41 -13.83 -8.24
N ASP A 268 -9.34 -13.12 -8.57
CA ASP A 268 -9.09 -12.65 -9.94
C ASP A 268 -8.39 -13.72 -10.80
N ASN A 269 -8.90 -13.93 -12.02
CA ASN A 269 -8.25 -14.78 -13.02
C ASN A 269 -7.51 -13.92 -14.06
N LEU A 270 -6.19 -14.00 -14.05
CA LEU A 270 -5.31 -13.26 -14.97
C LEU A 270 -4.87 -14.10 -16.19
N THR A 271 -5.45 -15.28 -16.45
CA THR A 271 -5.15 -16.04 -17.67
C THR A 271 -5.37 -15.17 -18.90
N GLY A 272 -4.36 -15.16 -19.79
CA GLY A 272 -4.36 -14.38 -21.03
C GLY A 272 -4.15 -12.88 -20.85
N VAL A 273 -3.78 -12.41 -19.65
CA VAL A 273 -3.51 -11.00 -19.37
C VAL A 273 -2.04 -10.86 -18.96
N ASP A 274 -1.27 -10.12 -19.75
CA ASP A 274 0.11 -9.80 -19.39
C ASP A 274 0.16 -8.89 -18.17
N THR A 275 1.12 -9.10 -17.26
CA THR A 275 1.37 -8.17 -16.15
C THR A 275 2.83 -7.76 -16.12
N TYR A 276 3.09 -6.47 -16.13
CA TYR A 276 4.44 -5.90 -16.10
C TYR A 276 4.69 -5.15 -14.78
N LEU A 277 5.93 -5.19 -14.31
CA LEU A 277 6.40 -4.42 -13.16
C LEU A 277 6.25 -2.92 -13.39
N GLY A 278 6.46 -2.44 -14.62
CA GLY A 278 6.30 -1.02 -14.91
C GLY A 278 6.47 -0.65 -16.37
N ARG A 279 6.12 0.61 -16.66
CA ARG A 279 6.38 1.29 -17.93
C ARG A 279 6.75 2.76 -17.72
N PRO A 280 7.53 3.37 -18.62
CA PRO A 280 8.09 4.70 -18.38
C PRO A 280 7.10 5.80 -18.73
N TRP A 281 6.43 6.36 -17.72
CA TRP A 281 5.57 7.52 -17.95
C TRP A 281 6.35 8.76 -18.42
N LYS A 282 7.63 8.85 -18.05
CA LYS A 282 8.57 9.88 -18.46
C LYS A 282 9.96 9.29 -18.75
N ASN A 283 10.80 10.04 -19.47
CA ASN A 283 12.02 9.50 -20.08
C ASN A 283 12.98 8.88 -19.06
N HIS A 284 13.11 9.51 -17.90
CA HIS A 284 14.02 9.06 -16.85
C HIS A 284 13.32 8.21 -15.77
N SER A 285 12.21 7.53 -16.09
CA SER A 285 11.46 6.71 -15.13
C SER A 285 12.40 5.81 -14.30
N ARG A 286 12.21 5.79 -12.98
CA ARG A 286 13.04 5.04 -12.04
C ARG A 286 12.20 4.21 -11.09
N VAL A 287 12.40 2.90 -11.14
CA VAL A 287 11.66 1.92 -10.35
C VAL A 287 12.61 0.80 -9.92
N VAL A 288 12.55 0.44 -8.64
CA VAL A 288 13.38 -0.62 -8.05
C VAL A 288 12.48 -1.66 -7.40
N PHE A 289 12.64 -2.93 -7.76
CA PHE A 289 12.08 -4.07 -7.03
C PHE A 289 13.21 -4.83 -6.37
N MET A 290 13.25 -4.85 -5.04
CA MET A 290 14.32 -5.49 -4.28
C MET A 290 13.81 -6.37 -3.14
N GLU A 291 14.45 -7.51 -2.95
CA GLU A 291 14.08 -8.56 -1.99
C GLU A 291 12.59 -8.92 -2.01
N SER A 292 11.93 -8.76 -3.15
CA SER A 292 10.48 -8.89 -3.29
C SER A 292 10.11 -10.24 -3.88
N TYR A 293 8.95 -10.77 -3.50
CA TYR A 293 8.38 -11.96 -4.13
C TYR A 293 7.58 -11.55 -5.38
N LEU A 294 7.94 -12.12 -6.53
CA LEU A 294 7.29 -11.94 -7.81
C LEU A 294 6.63 -13.26 -8.22
N SER A 295 5.29 -13.32 -8.17
CA SER A 295 4.55 -14.50 -8.61
C SER A 295 4.61 -14.70 -10.13
N SER A 296 4.05 -15.81 -10.61
CA SER A 296 4.12 -16.22 -12.02
C SER A 296 3.30 -15.34 -12.95
N ILE A 297 2.54 -14.38 -12.41
CA ILE A 297 1.77 -13.42 -13.22
C ILE A 297 2.69 -12.41 -13.90
N VAL A 298 3.88 -12.17 -13.34
CA VAL A 298 4.84 -11.20 -13.90
C VAL A 298 5.38 -11.76 -15.20
N ASN A 299 5.16 -11.05 -16.29
CA ASN A 299 5.65 -11.41 -17.61
C ASN A 299 7.19 -11.52 -17.58
N LEU A 300 7.76 -12.45 -18.34
CA LEU A 300 9.20 -12.71 -18.38
C LEU A 300 10.02 -11.48 -18.78
N THR A 301 9.49 -10.60 -19.65
CA THR A 301 10.16 -9.33 -20.00
C THR A 301 10.26 -8.38 -18.81
N GLY A 302 9.40 -8.54 -17.80
CA GLY A 302 9.32 -7.77 -16.56
C GLY A 302 8.80 -6.35 -16.76
N TRP A 303 9.25 -5.66 -17.81
CA TRP A 303 8.97 -4.27 -18.11
C TRP A 303 8.40 -4.15 -19.53
N VAL A 304 7.73 -3.04 -19.83
CA VAL A 304 7.11 -2.79 -21.14
C VAL A 304 7.22 -1.32 -21.53
N GLU A 305 7.31 -1.06 -22.83
CA GLU A 305 7.32 0.30 -23.37
C GLU A 305 6.07 1.08 -22.96
N TRP A 306 6.18 2.41 -22.91
CA TRP A 306 5.03 3.28 -22.62
C TRP A 306 3.87 3.06 -23.60
N ASP A 307 4.19 3.13 -24.89
CA ASP A 307 3.33 2.74 -26.01
C ASP A 307 4.07 1.67 -26.83
N ARG A 308 3.50 0.47 -26.90
CA ARG A 308 4.05 -0.66 -27.68
C ARG A 308 3.96 -0.43 -29.19
N GLY A 309 3.00 0.37 -29.65
CA GLY A 309 2.85 0.71 -31.07
C GLY A 309 3.84 1.79 -31.52
N HIS A 310 4.24 2.66 -30.60
CA HIS A 310 5.19 3.74 -30.86
C HIS A 310 6.24 3.85 -29.73
N PRO A 311 7.18 2.88 -29.63
CA PRO A 311 8.24 2.92 -28.64
C PRO A 311 9.03 4.23 -28.73
N VAL A 312 9.29 4.86 -27.59
CA VAL A 312 10.20 6.01 -27.49
C VAL A 312 11.60 5.47 -27.19
N PRO A 313 12.53 5.40 -28.16
CA PRO A 313 13.80 4.68 -27.97
C PRO A 313 14.64 5.22 -26.82
N GLU A 314 14.53 6.53 -26.54
CA GLU A 314 15.26 7.17 -25.46
C GLU A 314 14.91 6.61 -24.09
N THR A 315 13.64 6.26 -23.85
CA THR A 315 13.20 5.69 -22.57
C THR A 315 13.97 4.40 -22.25
N THR A 316 14.18 3.53 -23.24
CA THR A 316 14.91 2.25 -23.06
C THR A 316 16.37 2.44 -22.61
N LYS A 317 16.95 3.63 -22.83
CA LYS A 317 18.33 3.95 -22.46
C LYS A 317 18.42 4.69 -21.12
N THR A 318 17.41 5.49 -20.80
CA THR A 318 17.49 6.50 -19.73
C THR A 318 16.70 6.15 -18.48
N VAL A 319 15.84 5.14 -18.53
CA VAL A 319 15.18 4.60 -17.34
C VAL A 319 16.20 3.96 -16.38
N GLU A 320 15.83 3.90 -15.11
CA GLU A 320 16.52 3.12 -14.09
C GLU A 320 15.56 2.05 -13.57
N TYR A 321 15.47 0.93 -14.29
CA TYR A 321 14.62 -0.22 -13.95
C TYR A 321 15.48 -1.32 -13.34
N LEU A 322 15.37 -1.44 -12.02
CA LEU A 322 16.39 -2.11 -11.21
C LEU A 322 15.77 -3.27 -10.44
N GLU A 323 16.44 -4.42 -10.43
CA GLU A 323 16.03 -5.59 -9.66
C GLU A 323 17.18 -6.10 -8.76
N TYR A 324 16.86 -6.52 -7.53
CA TYR A 324 17.84 -7.09 -6.60
C TYR A 324 17.23 -8.19 -5.73
N GLY A 325 17.82 -9.38 -5.69
CA GLY A 325 17.44 -10.41 -4.71
C GLY A 325 15.95 -10.81 -4.71
N ASN A 326 15.23 -10.59 -5.81
CA ASN A 326 13.82 -10.97 -5.91
C ASN A 326 13.67 -12.51 -5.95
N THR A 327 12.56 -13.01 -5.43
CA THR A 327 12.25 -14.45 -5.36
C THR A 327 10.91 -14.76 -6.03
N GLY A 328 10.63 -16.05 -6.23
CA GLY A 328 9.40 -16.50 -6.86
C GLY A 328 9.52 -16.72 -8.37
N PRO A 329 8.50 -17.35 -8.98
CA PRO A 329 8.56 -17.78 -10.39
C PRO A 329 8.66 -16.63 -11.40
N GLY A 330 8.19 -15.41 -11.05
CA GLY A 330 8.30 -14.22 -11.89
C GLY A 330 9.63 -13.45 -11.76
N ALA A 331 10.54 -13.89 -10.87
CA ALA A 331 11.76 -13.15 -10.54
C ALA A 331 12.97 -13.45 -11.42
N LYS A 332 12.88 -14.41 -12.36
CA LYS A 332 13.98 -14.71 -13.27
C LYS A 332 14.26 -13.53 -14.21
N THR A 333 15.51 -13.10 -14.26
CA THR A 333 15.92 -11.89 -15.00
C THR A 333 16.51 -12.17 -16.38
N ASN A 334 16.78 -13.43 -16.74
CA ASN A 334 17.46 -13.83 -17.98
C ASN A 334 16.64 -13.59 -19.27
N HIS A 335 15.35 -13.24 -19.13
CA HIS A 335 14.44 -12.93 -20.24
C HIS A 335 13.87 -11.51 -20.16
N ARG A 336 14.42 -10.66 -19.27
CA ARG A 336 14.00 -9.26 -19.16
C ARG A 336 14.28 -8.52 -20.46
N VAL A 337 13.59 -7.39 -20.62
CA VAL A 337 13.85 -6.45 -21.72
C VAL A 337 15.35 -6.18 -21.91
N ASN A 338 15.79 -6.10 -23.16
CA ASN A 338 17.18 -5.77 -23.50
C ASN A 338 17.40 -4.26 -23.57
N TRP A 339 17.08 -3.58 -22.48
CA TRP A 339 17.17 -2.12 -22.35
C TRP A 339 18.43 -1.74 -21.58
N THR A 340 19.19 -0.76 -22.05
CA THR A 340 20.37 -0.26 -21.31
C THR A 340 20.00 0.26 -19.93
N GLY A 341 18.78 0.80 -19.77
CA GLY A 341 18.24 1.27 -18.49
C GLY A 341 17.79 0.16 -17.53
N PHE A 342 17.77 -1.11 -17.96
CA PHE A 342 17.49 -2.25 -17.09
C PHE A 342 18.79 -2.83 -16.50
N ARG A 343 18.81 -3.06 -15.18
CA ARG A 343 19.98 -3.64 -14.49
C ARG A 343 19.55 -4.53 -13.31
N VAL A 344 20.29 -5.62 -13.11
CA VAL A 344 20.29 -6.36 -11.84
C VAL A 344 21.39 -5.77 -10.95
N LEU A 345 21.02 -5.34 -9.75
CA LEU A 345 21.94 -4.66 -8.84
C LEU A 345 22.79 -5.65 -8.03
N THR A 346 23.91 -5.15 -7.54
CA THR A 346 24.64 -5.74 -6.40
C THR A 346 24.04 -5.30 -5.06
N ALA A 347 24.39 -5.97 -3.97
CA ALA A 347 23.96 -5.59 -2.62
C ALA A 347 24.40 -4.15 -2.25
N ALA A 348 25.62 -3.77 -2.62
CA ALA A 348 26.14 -2.44 -2.37
C ALA A 348 25.32 -1.36 -3.09
N GLU A 349 24.94 -1.59 -4.35
CA GLU A 349 24.08 -0.67 -5.09
C GLU A 349 22.65 -0.63 -4.53
N ALA A 350 22.09 -1.80 -4.19
CA ALA A 350 20.74 -1.92 -3.62
C ALA A 350 20.60 -1.18 -2.27
N SER A 351 21.68 -1.13 -1.46
CA SER A 351 21.68 -0.45 -0.16
C SER A 351 21.29 1.03 -0.24
N ARG A 352 21.55 1.68 -1.38
CA ARG A 352 21.19 3.09 -1.65
C ARG A 352 19.68 3.32 -1.73
N PHE A 353 18.91 2.27 -1.98
CA PHE A 353 17.45 2.32 -2.14
C PHE A 353 16.69 1.95 -0.86
N THR A 354 17.38 1.68 0.25
CA THR A 354 16.74 1.45 1.56
C THR A 354 16.01 2.70 2.06
N VAL A 355 15.06 2.52 3.00
CA VAL A 355 14.27 3.62 3.58
C VAL A 355 15.15 4.76 4.11
N ASP A 356 16.22 4.44 4.83
CA ASP A 356 17.10 5.45 5.43
C ASP A 356 17.97 6.18 4.40
N ASN A 357 18.39 5.50 3.32
CA ASN A 357 19.26 6.12 2.31
C ASN A 357 18.49 6.84 1.20
N PHE A 358 17.35 6.29 0.77
CA PHE A 358 16.60 6.83 -0.37
C PHE A 358 15.72 8.00 0.01
N ILE A 359 15.00 7.90 1.14
CA ILE A 359 14.04 8.90 1.59
C ILE A 359 14.44 9.57 2.91
N ASN A 360 15.64 9.32 3.43
CA ASN A 360 16.09 9.80 4.74
C ASN A 360 15.12 9.42 5.87
N GLY A 361 14.56 8.19 5.84
CA GLY A 361 13.46 7.77 6.71
C GLY A 361 13.75 7.95 8.21
N ASN A 362 14.97 7.62 8.64
CA ASN A 362 15.46 7.87 9.99
C ASN A 362 15.33 9.31 10.51
N ARG A 363 15.16 10.31 9.63
CA ARG A 363 15.01 11.72 10.02
C ARG A 363 13.56 12.17 10.19
N TRP A 364 12.58 11.43 9.71
CA TRP A 364 11.21 11.94 9.65
C TRP A 364 10.11 10.91 9.87
N VAL A 365 10.36 9.63 9.63
CA VAL A 365 9.38 8.59 9.91
C VAL A 365 9.23 8.51 11.44
N PRO A 366 8.01 8.70 11.99
CA PRO A 366 7.78 8.60 13.43
C PRO A 366 8.20 7.23 13.95
N SER A 367 8.75 7.18 15.16
CA SER A 367 9.05 5.93 15.86
C SER A 367 7.79 5.26 16.39
N PHE A 368 6.77 6.05 16.75
CA PHE A 368 5.48 5.55 17.23
C PHE A 368 4.31 6.31 16.62
N VAL A 369 3.24 5.59 16.27
CA VAL A 369 1.93 6.15 15.90
C VAL A 369 0.86 5.38 16.68
N ASN A 370 -0.01 6.09 17.39
CA ASN A 370 -1.09 5.52 18.20
C ASN A 370 -0.62 4.39 19.14
N GLY A 371 0.49 4.64 19.85
CA GLY A 371 1.10 3.68 20.78
C GLY A 371 1.84 2.51 20.11
N GLN A 372 1.85 2.43 18.79
CA GLN A 372 2.47 1.33 18.06
C GLN A 372 3.79 1.74 17.41
N GLN A 373 4.79 0.88 17.56
CA GLN A 373 6.12 1.11 16.99
C GLN A 373 6.11 0.96 15.46
N ILE A 374 6.74 1.91 14.77
CA ILE A 374 6.93 1.88 13.32
C ILE A 374 8.28 1.23 13.01
N ASN A 375 8.27 -0.10 12.96
CA ASN A 375 9.42 -0.90 12.56
C ASN A 375 9.42 -1.18 11.06
N TYR A 376 10.56 -0.90 10.43
CA TYR A 376 10.84 -1.13 9.01
C TYR A 376 12.28 -1.62 8.82
N THR A 377 12.52 -2.33 7.73
CA THR A 377 13.85 -2.81 7.32
C THR A 377 14.71 -1.63 6.85
N ARG A 378 15.93 -1.52 7.39
CA ARG A 378 16.87 -0.42 7.10
C ARG A 378 18.02 -0.82 6.17
N THR A 379 18.19 -2.11 5.91
CA THR A 379 19.31 -2.68 5.15
C THR A 379 18.80 -3.63 4.06
N VAL A 380 19.70 -4.04 3.17
CA VAL A 380 19.48 -5.08 2.15
C VAL A 380 20.27 -6.34 2.46
#